data_AF-A0A7C3P4C9-F1
#
_entry.id   AF-A0A7C3P4C9-F1
#
_cell.length_a   1.000
_cell.length_b   1.000
_cell.length_c   1.000
_cell.angle_alpha   90.00
_cell.angle_beta   90.00
_cell.angle_gamma   90.00
#
_symmetry.space_group_name_H-M   'P 1'
#
loop_
_entity.id
_entity.type
_entity.pdbx_description
1 polymer ?
#
loop_
_entity_poly.entity_id
_entity_poly.type
_entity_poly.pdbx_seq_one_letter_code
_entity_poly.pdbx_strand_id
1 'polypeptide(L)'
;MRKRWTKKCIIFGVALVLSGCATRRDVQILDRDTQRLHSQLSAQQKERDSLQKDLETLQKETQTLQKEIRTLQKETNDWRVNVTGESKKAQADLQLRVENLQTEVRTLKTGIEEYKELFRKPSKEIDSMKENIVLRTKALEDKDKILDEKDKSLEERMKGIEERLKGLEGRIGQLAAKQSEIEISLRTKETSTPTEGKGVPGVSTRTGDLYRDAYETYQRGDYEGARRKFEAFLKQYPNTELSDNAQFWIGETYYARKDYEKAILEYEKAIAKYPEGDKISAALLKQALAFLELGDKTNGRNLLRRVIDRYPQSEQAEVAKKRLETIK
;
A
#
# COMPACT_ATOMS: atom_id res chain seq x y z
N MET A 1 -75.18 -33.99 125.95
CA MET A 1 -74.98 -34.21 124.50
C MET A 1 -76.32 -34.19 123.73
N ARG A 2 -76.97 -33.03 123.53
CA ARG A 2 -78.19 -32.93 122.69
C ARG A 2 -78.31 -31.66 121.84
N LYS A 3 -77.42 -30.66 122.01
CA LYS A 3 -77.42 -29.40 121.25
C LYS A 3 -76.46 -29.34 120.05
N ARG A 4 -75.67 -30.40 119.78
CA ARG A 4 -74.67 -30.44 118.69
C ARG A 4 -75.18 -31.08 117.38
N TRP A 5 -76.32 -31.77 117.41
CA TRP A 5 -76.87 -32.46 116.23
C TRP A 5 -77.82 -31.59 115.41
N THR A 6 -78.59 -30.69 116.04
CA THR A 6 -79.53 -29.80 115.33
C THR A 6 -78.84 -28.76 114.45
N LYS A 7 -77.66 -28.24 114.85
CA LYS A 7 -76.88 -27.32 114.01
C LYS A 7 -76.22 -27.99 112.80
N LYS A 8 -75.90 -29.29 112.86
CA LYS A 8 -75.33 -30.02 111.71
C LYS A 8 -76.40 -30.38 110.67
N CYS A 9 -77.64 -30.67 111.09
CA CYS A 9 -78.74 -30.90 110.15
C CYS A 9 -79.17 -29.63 109.40
N ILE A 10 -79.10 -28.45 110.03
CA ILE A 10 -79.41 -27.18 109.35
C ILE A 10 -78.34 -26.83 108.30
N ILE A 11 -77.06 -27.06 108.60
CA ILE A 11 -75.97 -26.80 107.65
C ILE A 11 -76.02 -27.78 106.46
N PHE A 12 -76.38 -29.05 106.68
CA PHE A 12 -76.55 -30.01 105.60
C PHE A 12 -77.83 -29.74 104.77
N GLY A 13 -78.90 -29.24 105.40
CA GLY A 13 -80.11 -28.80 104.71
C GLY A 13 -79.90 -27.56 103.84
N VAL A 14 -79.07 -26.61 104.27
CA VAL A 14 -78.78 -25.38 103.50
C VAL A 14 -77.78 -25.64 102.36
N ALA A 15 -76.85 -26.59 102.50
CA ALA A 15 -75.95 -26.99 101.41
C ALA A 15 -76.67 -27.72 100.25
N LEU A 16 -77.79 -28.39 100.53
CA LEU A 16 -78.59 -29.09 99.51
C LEU A 16 -79.65 -28.20 98.83
N VAL A 17 -79.95 -27.03 99.43
CA VAL A 17 -80.90 -26.04 98.88
C VAL A 17 -80.18 -24.91 98.11
N LEU A 18 -78.86 -24.76 98.29
CA LEU A 18 -78.01 -23.94 97.43
C LEU A 18 -77.57 -24.65 96.12
N SER A 19 -77.99 -25.90 95.93
CA SER A 19 -77.99 -26.59 94.62
C SER A 19 -79.22 -26.21 93.78
N GLY A 20 -79.74 -25.00 93.99
CA GLY A 20 -80.90 -24.46 93.32
C GLY A 20 -80.60 -24.11 91.86
N CYS A 21 -81.19 -24.90 90.96
CA CYS A 21 -81.68 -24.51 89.64
C CYS A 21 -80.66 -23.94 88.64
N ALA A 22 -79.75 -24.78 88.14
CA ALA A 22 -79.53 -24.76 86.69
C ALA A 22 -80.75 -25.45 86.04
N THR A 23 -81.53 -24.73 85.24
CA THR A 23 -82.71 -25.31 84.57
C THR A 23 -82.24 -26.30 83.49
N ARG A 24 -83.00 -27.36 83.18
CA ARG A 24 -82.64 -28.33 82.10
C ARG A 24 -82.34 -27.66 80.74
N ARG A 25 -82.93 -26.47 80.49
CA ARG A 25 -82.64 -25.62 79.34
C ARG A 25 -81.24 -24.99 79.38
N ASP A 26 -80.78 -24.54 80.55
CA ASP A 26 -79.47 -23.91 80.71
C ASP A 26 -78.34 -24.92 80.45
N VAL A 27 -78.54 -26.17 80.89
CA VAL A 27 -77.63 -27.29 80.58
C VAL A 27 -77.60 -27.60 79.08
N GLN A 28 -78.75 -27.56 78.37
CA GLN A 28 -78.81 -27.77 76.92
C GLN A 28 -78.23 -26.62 76.09
N ILE A 29 -78.28 -25.38 76.60
CA ILE A 29 -77.62 -24.23 75.98
C ILE A 29 -76.11 -24.36 76.14
N LEU A 30 -75.65 -24.67 77.37
CA LEU A 30 -74.24 -24.88 77.66
C LEU A 30 -73.64 -26.05 76.85
N ASP A 31 -74.39 -27.14 76.63
CA ASP A 31 -73.97 -28.25 75.77
C ASP A 31 -73.83 -27.84 74.28
N ARG A 32 -74.77 -27.03 73.76
CA ARG A 32 -74.65 -26.49 72.39
C ARG A 32 -73.49 -25.50 72.25
N ASP A 33 -73.29 -24.64 73.23
CA ASP A 33 -72.18 -23.68 73.23
C ASP A 33 -70.83 -24.39 73.37
N THR A 34 -70.75 -25.43 74.22
CA THR A 34 -69.54 -26.26 74.31
C THR A 34 -69.27 -27.01 73.01
N GLN A 35 -70.28 -27.61 72.35
CA GLN A 35 -70.10 -28.23 71.04
C GLN A 35 -69.65 -27.23 69.96
N ARG A 36 -70.21 -26.01 69.97
CA ARG A 36 -69.81 -24.93 69.05
C ARG A 36 -68.39 -24.46 69.32
N LEU A 37 -67.99 -24.31 70.58
CA LEU A 37 -66.62 -23.97 70.95
C LEU A 37 -65.64 -25.10 70.57
N HIS A 38 -66.01 -26.36 70.76
CA HIS A 38 -65.20 -27.50 70.31
C HIS A 38 -65.05 -27.53 68.79
N SER A 39 -66.11 -27.27 68.03
CA SER A 39 -66.02 -27.23 66.57
C SER A 39 -65.15 -26.06 66.08
N GLN A 40 -65.28 -24.87 66.68
CA GLN A 40 -64.42 -23.72 66.42
C GLN A 40 -62.95 -24.01 66.78
N LEU A 41 -62.69 -24.61 67.94
CA LEU A 41 -61.34 -24.99 68.36
C LEU A 41 -60.74 -26.01 67.38
N SER A 42 -61.52 -26.99 66.93
CA SER A 42 -61.06 -27.99 65.95
C SER A 42 -60.76 -27.38 64.58
N ALA A 43 -61.53 -26.37 64.15
CA ALA A 43 -61.28 -25.63 62.91
C ALA A 43 -60.01 -24.78 63.01
N GLN A 44 -59.83 -24.06 64.12
CA GLN A 44 -58.62 -23.30 64.41
C GLN A 44 -57.39 -24.21 64.49
N GLN A 45 -57.52 -25.41 65.04
CA GLN A 45 -56.42 -26.37 65.09
C GLN A 45 -56.02 -26.87 63.70
N LYS A 46 -56.99 -27.16 62.83
CA LYS A 46 -56.70 -27.51 61.41
C LYS A 46 -56.03 -26.38 60.65
N GLU A 47 -56.48 -25.14 60.86
CA GLU A 47 -55.88 -23.95 60.24
C GLU A 47 -54.43 -23.77 60.70
N ARG A 48 -54.16 -23.89 62.01
CA ARG A 48 -52.81 -23.85 62.57
C ARG A 48 -51.91 -24.95 61.99
N ASP A 49 -52.43 -26.17 61.87
CA ASP A 49 -51.66 -27.30 61.33
C ASP A 49 -51.37 -27.10 59.82
N SER A 50 -52.29 -26.50 59.06
CA SER A 50 -52.06 -26.10 57.66
C SER A 50 -50.97 -25.03 57.56
N LEU A 51 -51.05 -23.96 58.36
CA LEU A 51 -50.05 -22.89 58.39
C LEU A 51 -48.67 -23.40 58.80
N GLN A 52 -48.60 -24.37 59.71
CA GLN A 52 -47.34 -24.99 60.10
C GLN A 52 -46.70 -25.75 58.92
N LYS A 53 -47.51 -26.46 58.12
CA LYS A 53 -47.02 -27.14 56.91
C LYS A 53 -46.53 -26.15 55.85
N ASP A 54 -47.22 -25.03 55.67
CA ASP A 54 -46.81 -23.96 54.76
C ASP A 54 -45.49 -23.32 55.23
N LEU A 55 -45.35 -23.09 56.53
CA LEU A 55 -44.12 -22.57 57.13
C LEU A 55 -42.93 -23.52 56.90
N GLU A 56 -43.12 -24.82 57.10
CA GLU A 56 -42.10 -25.83 56.81
C GLU A 56 -41.70 -25.85 55.33
N THR A 57 -42.67 -25.63 54.43
CA THR A 57 -42.44 -25.57 52.98
C THR A 57 -41.61 -24.33 52.63
N LEU A 58 -41.99 -23.16 53.12
CA LEU A 58 -41.24 -21.92 52.94
C LEU A 58 -39.83 -22.00 53.54
N GLN A 59 -39.65 -22.70 54.66
CA GLN A 59 -38.32 -22.94 55.24
C GLN A 59 -37.43 -23.80 54.32
N LYS A 60 -37.99 -24.79 53.63
CA LYS A 60 -37.24 -25.60 52.66
C LYS A 60 -36.88 -24.79 51.41
N GLU A 61 -37.80 -23.97 50.92
CA GLU A 61 -37.56 -23.08 49.78
C GLU A 61 -36.47 -22.05 50.10
N THR A 62 -36.53 -21.39 51.26
CA THR A 62 -35.51 -20.43 51.69
C THR A 62 -34.13 -21.08 51.86
N GLN A 63 -34.06 -22.31 52.39
CA GLN A 63 -32.79 -23.06 52.43
C GLN A 63 -32.25 -23.40 51.04
N THR A 64 -33.14 -23.70 50.09
CA THR A 64 -32.76 -24.00 48.70
C THR A 64 -32.22 -22.74 48.03
N LEU A 65 -32.93 -21.62 48.13
CA LEU A 65 -32.47 -20.32 47.63
C LEU A 65 -31.14 -19.88 48.26
N GLN A 66 -30.94 -20.12 49.56
CA GLN A 66 -29.65 -19.84 50.21
C GLN A 66 -28.49 -20.66 49.64
N LYS A 67 -28.73 -21.91 49.23
CA LYS A 67 -27.72 -22.73 48.56
C LYS A 67 -27.41 -22.17 47.17
N GLU A 68 -28.43 -21.82 46.40
CA GLU A 68 -28.27 -21.21 45.07
C GLU A 68 -27.54 -19.86 45.12
N ILE A 69 -27.85 -19.01 46.11
CA ILE A 69 -27.13 -17.75 46.31
C ILE A 69 -25.66 -18.01 46.58
N ARG A 70 -25.32 -19.01 47.41
CA ARG A 70 -23.92 -19.37 47.70
C ARG A 70 -23.20 -19.90 46.46
N THR A 71 -23.85 -20.69 45.61
CA THR A 71 -23.25 -21.17 44.37
C THR A 71 -23.00 -20.02 43.40
N LEU A 72 -23.99 -19.15 43.20
CA LEU A 72 -23.86 -17.96 42.34
C LEU A 72 -22.77 -17.01 42.84
N GLN A 73 -22.66 -16.80 44.16
CA GLN A 73 -21.58 -16.01 44.75
C GLN A 73 -20.19 -16.61 44.47
N LYS A 74 -20.07 -17.93 44.50
CA LYS A 74 -18.81 -18.62 44.15
C LYS A 74 -18.49 -18.44 42.67
N GLU A 75 -19.43 -18.72 41.78
CA GLU A 75 -19.25 -18.55 40.32
C GLU A 75 -18.90 -17.10 39.95
N THR A 76 -19.55 -16.13 40.59
CA THR A 76 -19.26 -14.70 40.39
C THR A 76 -17.84 -14.35 40.84
N ASN A 77 -17.38 -14.90 41.95
CA ASN A 77 -16.01 -14.69 42.43
C ASN A 77 -14.96 -15.34 41.51
N ASP A 78 -15.22 -16.58 41.08
CA ASP A 78 -14.33 -17.30 40.15
C ASP A 78 -14.25 -16.55 38.80
N TRP A 79 -15.38 -16.11 38.26
CA TRP A 79 -15.44 -15.28 37.05
C TRP A 79 -14.67 -13.97 37.24
N ARG A 80 -14.86 -13.27 38.36
CA ARG A 80 -14.15 -12.02 38.66
C ARG A 80 -12.64 -12.22 38.71
N VAL A 81 -12.15 -13.28 39.36
CA VAL A 81 -10.71 -13.60 39.42
C VAL A 81 -10.18 -13.93 38.03
N ASN A 82 -10.88 -14.74 37.24
CA ASN A 82 -10.47 -15.09 35.89
C ASN A 82 -10.40 -13.87 34.97
N VAL A 83 -11.46 -13.06 34.92
CA VAL A 83 -11.50 -11.85 34.08
C VAL A 83 -10.41 -10.86 34.48
N THR A 84 -10.19 -10.65 35.79
CA THR A 84 -9.10 -9.76 36.23
C THR A 84 -7.71 -10.31 35.91
N GLY A 85 -7.52 -11.63 35.98
CA GLY A 85 -6.27 -12.28 35.59
C GLY A 85 -6.00 -12.17 34.09
N GLU A 86 -6.98 -12.50 33.26
CA GLU A 86 -6.89 -12.39 31.80
C GLU A 86 -6.70 -10.94 31.35
N SER A 87 -7.42 -9.99 31.95
CA SER A 87 -7.27 -8.56 31.68
C SER A 87 -5.85 -8.06 32.01
N LYS A 88 -5.29 -8.46 33.17
CA LYS A 88 -3.90 -8.11 33.53
C LYS A 88 -2.88 -8.71 32.57
N LYS A 89 -3.08 -9.96 32.14
CA LYS A 89 -2.20 -10.62 31.17
C LYS A 89 -2.24 -9.91 29.82
N ALA A 90 -3.45 -9.62 29.32
CA ALA A 90 -3.62 -8.87 28.07
C ALA A 90 -3.01 -7.47 28.16
N GLN A 91 -3.14 -6.79 29.29
CA GLN A 91 -2.51 -5.49 29.53
C GLN A 91 -0.98 -5.57 29.49
N ALA A 92 -0.37 -6.58 30.13
CA ALA A 92 1.07 -6.78 30.11
C ALA A 92 1.59 -7.09 28.68
N ASP A 93 0.89 -7.97 27.95
CA ASP A 93 1.23 -8.30 26.56
C ASP A 93 1.14 -7.08 25.64
N LEU A 94 0.11 -6.24 25.81
CA LEU A 94 -0.03 -4.98 25.08
C LEU A 94 1.09 -3.99 25.44
N GLN A 95 1.46 -3.90 26.71
CA GLN A 95 2.52 -3.01 27.15
C GLN A 95 3.88 -3.40 26.54
N LEU A 96 4.21 -4.69 26.52
CA LEU A 96 5.43 -5.19 25.87
C LEU A 96 5.43 -4.90 24.35
N ARG A 97 4.30 -5.06 23.67
CA ARG A 97 4.18 -4.70 22.24
C ARG A 97 4.40 -3.21 22.01
N VAL A 98 3.87 -2.35 22.88
CA VAL A 98 4.08 -0.89 22.80
C VAL A 98 5.55 -0.55 23.01
N GLU A 99 6.23 -1.15 23.99
CA GLU A 99 7.66 -0.92 24.24
C GLU A 99 8.54 -1.38 23.05
N ASN A 100 8.21 -2.53 22.46
CA ASN A 100 8.89 -3.02 21.26
C ASN A 100 8.69 -2.06 20.07
N LEU A 101 7.44 -1.65 19.80
CA LEU A 101 7.15 -0.69 18.73
C LEU A 101 7.83 0.65 18.95
N GLN A 102 7.89 1.15 20.19
CA GLN A 102 8.62 2.37 20.52
C GLN A 102 10.12 2.23 20.23
N THR A 103 10.69 1.06 20.49
CA THR A 103 12.10 0.78 20.19
C THR A 103 12.33 0.73 18.67
N GLU A 104 11.48 0.04 17.91
CA GLU A 104 11.53 0.02 16.45
C GLU A 104 11.43 1.44 15.86
N VAL A 105 10.48 2.25 16.33
CA VAL A 105 10.33 3.65 15.90
C VAL A 105 11.59 4.46 16.19
N ARG A 106 12.24 4.27 17.34
CA ARG A 106 13.52 4.95 17.65
C ARG A 106 14.61 4.52 16.68
N THR A 107 14.75 3.22 16.40
CA THR A 107 15.76 2.72 15.45
C THR A 107 15.51 3.24 14.03
N LEU A 108 14.26 3.26 13.58
CA LEU A 108 13.89 3.83 12.29
C LEU A 108 14.19 5.32 12.21
N LYS A 109 13.89 6.08 13.27
CA LYS A 109 14.22 7.50 13.34
C LYS A 109 15.72 7.74 13.21
N THR A 110 16.54 6.97 13.92
CA THR A 110 18.00 7.05 13.79
C THR A 110 18.46 6.72 12.37
N GLY A 111 17.92 5.65 11.76
CA GLY A 111 18.24 5.29 10.38
C GLY A 111 17.86 6.36 9.35
N ILE A 112 16.71 7.03 9.53
CA ILE A 112 16.31 8.16 8.68
C ILE A 112 17.29 9.33 8.81
N GLU A 113 17.76 9.60 10.03
CA GLU A 113 18.71 10.69 10.29
C GLU A 113 20.09 10.39 9.70
N GLU A 114 20.56 9.15 9.81
CA GLU A 114 21.79 8.69 9.13
C GLU A 114 21.66 8.78 7.60
N TYR A 115 20.51 8.37 7.06
CA TYR A 115 20.23 8.48 5.64
C TYR A 115 20.26 9.94 5.18
N LYS A 116 19.61 10.86 5.90
CA LYS A 116 19.66 12.31 5.59
C LYS A 116 21.10 12.83 5.55
N GLU A 117 21.94 12.45 6.50
CA GLU A 117 23.34 12.88 6.52
C GLU A 117 24.14 12.30 5.34
N LEU A 118 23.86 11.06 4.94
CA LEU A 118 24.49 10.43 3.77
C LEU A 118 24.21 11.22 2.48
N PHE A 119 22.98 11.72 2.29
CA PHE A 119 22.62 12.51 1.10
C PHE A 119 23.02 13.99 1.17
N ARG A 120 23.41 14.48 2.36
CA ARG A 120 23.78 15.89 2.54
C ARG A 120 25.02 16.29 1.74
N LYS A 121 26.05 15.43 1.68
CA LYS A 121 27.29 15.72 0.94
C LYS A 121 27.09 15.71 -0.57
N PRO A 122 26.53 14.64 -1.18
CA PRO A 122 26.23 14.64 -2.62
C PRO A 122 25.33 15.80 -3.04
N SER A 123 24.33 16.18 -2.22
CA SER A 123 23.48 17.34 -2.53
C SER A 123 24.29 18.62 -2.68
N LYS A 124 25.24 18.90 -1.76
CA LYS A 124 26.10 20.07 -1.84
C LYS A 124 27.05 20.02 -3.04
N GLU A 125 27.58 18.83 -3.35
CA GLU A 125 28.43 18.63 -4.53
C GLU A 125 27.64 18.88 -5.82
N ILE A 126 26.41 18.39 -5.92
CA ILE A 126 25.50 18.66 -7.04
C ILE A 126 25.22 20.15 -7.17
N ASP A 127 24.96 20.86 -6.06
CA ASP A 127 24.74 22.31 -6.09
C ASP A 127 25.98 23.05 -6.61
N SER A 128 27.17 22.70 -6.13
CA SER A 128 28.44 23.29 -6.61
C SER A 128 28.72 22.96 -8.08
N MET A 129 28.36 21.74 -8.52
CA MET A 129 28.51 21.33 -9.91
C MET A 129 27.53 22.08 -10.82
N LYS A 130 26.30 22.28 -10.36
CA LYS A 130 25.29 23.09 -11.07
C LYS A 130 25.79 24.52 -11.27
N GLU A 131 26.36 25.13 -10.25
CA GLU A 131 26.96 26.46 -10.34
C GLU A 131 28.11 26.51 -11.37
N ASN A 132 29.03 25.54 -11.30
CA ASN A 132 30.13 25.42 -12.27
C ASN A 132 29.63 25.23 -13.72
N ILE A 133 28.60 24.41 -13.91
CA ILE A 133 27.99 24.19 -15.23
C ILE A 133 27.39 25.49 -15.75
N VAL A 134 26.62 26.22 -14.93
CA VAL A 134 26.03 27.51 -15.33
C VAL A 134 27.10 28.51 -15.75
N LEU A 135 28.17 28.64 -14.96
CA LEU A 135 29.29 29.53 -15.30
C LEU A 135 29.96 29.13 -16.63
N ARG A 136 30.15 27.83 -16.85
CA ARG A 136 30.78 27.33 -18.08
C ARG A 136 29.89 27.48 -19.30
N THR A 137 28.58 27.28 -19.16
CA THR A 137 27.59 27.54 -20.22
C THR A 137 27.63 29.00 -20.64
N LYS A 138 27.62 29.93 -19.67
CA LYS A 138 27.74 31.36 -19.96
C LYS A 138 29.04 31.70 -20.70
N ALA A 139 30.16 31.12 -20.28
CA ALA A 139 31.44 31.31 -20.95
C ALA A 139 31.46 30.74 -22.38
N LEU A 140 30.71 29.68 -22.66
CA LEU A 140 30.54 29.14 -24.01
C LEU A 140 29.66 30.05 -24.86
N GLU A 141 28.55 30.55 -24.33
CA GLU A 141 27.70 31.53 -25.01
C GLU A 141 28.47 32.80 -25.39
N ASP A 142 29.33 33.30 -24.50
CA ASP A 142 30.17 34.46 -24.79
C ASP A 142 31.23 34.16 -25.86
N LYS A 143 31.79 32.93 -25.89
CA LYS A 143 32.71 32.50 -26.96
C LYS A 143 32.01 32.35 -28.30
N ASP A 144 30.79 31.84 -28.30
CA ASP A 144 29.96 31.66 -29.50
C ASP A 144 29.72 33.01 -30.18
N LYS A 145 29.36 34.04 -29.41
CA LYS A 145 29.22 35.42 -29.91
C LYS A 145 30.51 35.95 -30.55
N ILE A 146 31.66 35.70 -29.95
CA ILE A 146 32.95 36.12 -30.50
C ILE A 146 33.26 35.37 -31.80
N LEU A 147 32.90 34.09 -31.91
CA LEU A 147 33.06 33.31 -33.13
C LEU A 147 32.13 33.85 -34.23
N ASP A 148 30.87 34.14 -33.93
CA ASP A 148 29.93 34.76 -34.87
C ASP A 148 30.45 36.11 -35.42
N GLU A 149 31.05 36.94 -34.56
CA GLU A 149 31.66 38.20 -34.99
C GLU A 149 32.87 37.98 -35.91
N LYS A 150 33.69 36.97 -35.62
CA LYS A 150 34.84 36.62 -36.45
C LYS A 150 34.40 36.05 -37.80
N ASP A 151 33.37 35.20 -37.83
CA ASP A 151 32.85 34.62 -39.06
C ASP A 151 32.29 35.71 -39.97
N LYS A 152 31.52 36.67 -39.44
CA LYS A 152 31.09 37.87 -40.19
C LYS A 152 32.27 38.65 -40.77
N SER A 153 33.31 38.86 -39.97
CA SER A 153 34.53 39.55 -40.45
C SER A 153 35.26 38.77 -41.55
N LEU A 154 35.30 37.44 -41.45
CA LEU A 154 35.88 36.58 -42.47
C LEU A 154 35.06 36.59 -43.76
N GLU A 155 33.74 36.54 -43.67
CA GLU A 155 32.82 36.65 -44.82
C GLU A 155 33.02 37.97 -45.57
N GLU A 156 33.11 39.10 -44.85
CA GLU A 156 33.40 40.41 -45.45
C GLU A 156 34.75 40.43 -46.18
N ARG A 157 35.79 39.84 -45.57
CA ARG A 157 37.11 39.71 -46.19
C ARG A 157 37.09 38.82 -47.42
N MET A 158 36.38 37.69 -47.36
CA MET A 158 36.22 36.78 -48.50
C MET A 158 35.55 37.48 -49.66
N LYS A 159 34.44 38.19 -49.41
CA LYS A 159 33.77 39.01 -50.43
C LYS A 159 34.71 40.03 -51.06
N GLY A 160 35.52 40.72 -50.26
CA GLY A 160 36.53 41.65 -50.77
C GLY A 160 37.62 40.97 -51.62
N ILE A 161 38.01 39.74 -51.29
CA ILE A 161 38.95 38.95 -52.10
C ILE A 161 38.30 38.51 -53.42
N GLU A 162 37.05 38.04 -53.38
CA GLU A 162 36.29 37.65 -54.57
C GLU A 162 36.12 38.82 -55.55
N GLU A 163 35.78 40.02 -55.04
CA GLU A 163 35.70 41.22 -55.87
C GLU A 163 37.04 41.57 -56.52
N ARG A 164 38.15 41.43 -55.79
CA ARG A 164 39.51 41.63 -56.31
C ARG A 164 39.87 40.55 -57.34
N LEU A 165 39.52 39.29 -57.11
CA LEU A 165 39.74 38.19 -58.05
C LEU A 165 38.98 38.44 -59.34
N LYS A 166 37.70 38.80 -59.27
CA LYS A 166 36.89 39.18 -60.43
C LYS A 166 37.51 40.35 -61.21
N GLY A 167 38.05 41.34 -60.50
CA GLY A 167 38.79 42.45 -61.11
C GLY A 167 40.08 41.99 -61.81
N LEU A 168 40.84 41.08 -61.20
CA LEU A 168 42.03 40.49 -61.80
C LEU A 168 41.70 39.61 -62.99
N GLU A 169 40.66 38.77 -62.92
CA GLU A 169 40.15 37.98 -64.04
C GLU A 169 39.73 38.88 -65.21
N GLY A 170 39.06 40.01 -64.94
CA GLY A 170 38.75 41.01 -65.96
C GLY A 170 40.01 41.59 -66.62
N ARG A 171 41.04 41.90 -65.82
CA ARG A 171 42.34 42.36 -66.35
C ARG A 171 43.08 41.28 -67.13
N ILE A 172 43.06 40.03 -66.66
CA ILE A 172 43.61 38.88 -67.37
C ILE A 172 42.85 38.69 -68.68
N GLY A 173 41.53 38.82 -68.70
CA GLY A 173 40.72 38.78 -69.92
C GLY A 173 41.07 39.88 -70.91
N GLN A 174 41.30 41.11 -70.43
CA GLN A 174 41.79 42.20 -71.29
C GLN A 174 43.20 41.95 -71.82
N LEU A 175 44.10 41.40 -71.00
CA LEU A 175 45.46 41.03 -71.41
C LEU A 175 45.44 39.85 -72.37
N ALA A 176 44.57 38.87 -72.15
CA ALA A 176 44.33 37.72 -73.01
C ALA A 176 43.68 38.14 -74.31
N ALA A 177 42.80 39.15 -74.33
CA ALA A 177 42.25 39.74 -75.55
C ALA A 177 43.33 40.49 -76.35
N LYS A 178 44.24 41.21 -75.67
CA LYS A 178 45.43 41.80 -76.31
C LYS A 178 46.42 40.74 -76.80
N GLN A 179 46.61 39.66 -76.05
CA GLN A 179 47.37 38.49 -76.48
C GLN A 179 46.68 37.80 -77.65
N SER A 180 45.35 37.72 -77.66
CA SER A 180 44.56 37.16 -78.76
C SER A 180 44.55 38.08 -79.97
N GLU A 181 44.63 39.41 -79.85
CA GLU A 181 44.92 40.30 -80.98
C GLU A 181 46.32 40.00 -81.57
N ILE A 182 47.28 39.61 -80.73
CA ILE A 182 48.62 39.16 -81.15
C ILE A 182 48.59 37.71 -81.68
N GLU A 183 47.74 36.83 -81.17
CA GLU A 183 47.67 35.39 -81.44
C GLU A 183 46.65 35.04 -82.55
N ILE A 184 45.71 35.93 -82.87
CA ILE A 184 44.89 35.94 -84.10
C ILE A 184 45.75 36.28 -85.32
N SER A 185 46.95 36.86 -85.12
CA SER A 185 48.01 36.83 -86.13
C SER A 185 48.67 35.45 -86.30
N LEU A 186 48.44 34.49 -85.39
CA LEU A 186 49.23 33.26 -85.24
C LEU A 186 48.42 31.96 -84.96
N ARG A 187 47.17 31.88 -85.46
CA ARG A 187 46.48 30.63 -85.85
C ARG A 187 45.64 29.91 -84.76
N THR A 188 44.33 29.92 -85.03
CA THR A 188 43.31 28.85 -84.87
C THR A 188 43.68 27.54 -84.14
N LYS A 189 42.95 27.19 -83.07
CA LYS A 189 41.84 26.18 -83.03
C LYS A 189 41.69 25.45 -81.66
N GLU A 190 40.54 25.72 -81.01
CA GLU A 190 39.62 24.86 -80.21
C GLU A 190 39.99 24.27 -78.81
N THR A 191 39.25 24.80 -77.81
CA THR A 191 38.50 24.28 -76.62
C THR A 191 38.24 22.74 -76.49
N SER A 192 37.87 22.10 -75.37
CA SER A 192 37.24 22.43 -74.06
C SER A 192 37.19 21.19 -73.11
N THR A 193 37.42 21.41 -71.81
CA THR A 193 36.73 21.02 -70.52
C THR A 193 35.64 19.87 -70.43
N PRO A 194 34.94 19.60 -69.28
CA PRO A 194 35.31 18.75 -68.11
C PRO A 194 34.11 17.85 -67.58
N THR A 195 34.14 17.40 -66.30
CA THR A 195 33.02 17.36 -65.28
C THR A 195 32.64 16.00 -64.61
N GLU A 196 32.90 15.92 -63.29
CA GLU A 196 32.03 15.68 -62.10
C GLU A 196 30.72 14.83 -62.13
N GLY A 197 30.39 14.16 -61.00
CA GLY A 197 29.04 13.65 -60.71
C GLY A 197 28.82 12.96 -59.34
N LYS A 198 27.90 13.49 -58.52
CA LYS A 198 27.46 13.12 -57.15
C LYS A 198 26.13 12.29 -57.13
N GLY A 199 25.87 11.60 -55.99
CA GLY A 199 24.55 11.43 -55.32
C GLY A 199 23.59 10.35 -55.88
N VAL A 200 22.58 9.77 -55.20
CA VAL A 200 21.80 10.06 -53.96
C VAL A 200 21.07 8.73 -53.46
N PRO A 201 20.04 8.66 -52.56
CA PRO A 201 19.96 7.68 -51.45
C PRO A 201 18.71 6.73 -51.44
N GLY A 202 18.70 5.73 -50.54
CA GLY A 202 17.54 4.83 -50.28
C GLY A 202 17.11 4.80 -48.81
N VAL A 203 15.80 4.91 -48.54
CA VAL A 203 15.21 5.07 -47.18
C VAL A 203 14.47 3.81 -46.68
N SER A 204 14.26 2.77 -47.49
CA SER A 204 13.54 1.57 -47.01
C SER A 204 14.41 0.57 -46.23
N THR A 205 15.74 0.65 -46.35
CA THR A 205 16.71 -0.15 -45.58
C THR A 205 17.01 0.44 -44.20
N ARG A 206 16.80 1.76 -44.03
CA ARG A 206 17.38 2.52 -42.92
C ARG A 206 16.77 2.23 -41.54
N THR A 207 15.46 1.94 -41.46
CA THR A 207 14.76 1.69 -40.18
C THR A 207 15.25 0.40 -39.53
N GLY A 208 15.31 -0.70 -40.29
CA GLY A 208 15.82 -1.98 -39.79
C GLY A 208 17.32 -1.94 -39.47
N ASP A 209 18.09 -1.19 -40.28
CA ASP A 209 19.54 -1.04 -40.07
C ASP A 209 19.87 -0.29 -38.76
N LEU A 210 19.13 0.78 -38.44
CA LEU A 210 19.32 1.54 -37.19
C LEU A 210 18.94 0.73 -35.96
N TYR A 211 17.83 -0.02 -36.02
CA TYR A 211 17.42 -0.90 -34.93
C TYR A 211 18.45 -2.04 -34.73
N ARG A 212 18.91 -2.66 -35.81
CA ARG A 212 19.90 -3.74 -35.77
C ARG A 212 21.23 -3.26 -35.15
N ASP A 213 21.73 -2.10 -35.57
CA ASP A 213 22.95 -1.51 -34.99
C ASP A 213 22.80 -1.20 -33.48
N ALA A 214 21.64 -0.71 -33.04
CA ALA A 214 21.34 -0.51 -31.63
C ALA A 214 21.38 -1.85 -30.85
N TYR A 215 20.76 -2.89 -31.40
CA TYR A 215 20.70 -4.21 -30.80
C TYR A 215 22.06 -4.92 -30.76
N GLU A 216 22.86 -4.85 -31.82
CA GLU A 216 24.25 -5.36 -31.82
C GLU A 216 25.12 -4.63 -30.79
N THR A 217 24.90 -3.33 -30.59
CA THR A 217 25.59 -2.57 -29.55
C THR A 217 25.20 -3.04 -28.15
N TYR A 218 23.92 -3.38 -27.93
CA TYR A 218 23.45 -3.99 -26.68
C TYR A 218 24.11 -5.35 -26.44
N GLN A 219 24.17 -6.21 -27.46
CA GLN A 219 24.80 -7.54 -27.37
C GLN A 219 26.29 -7.47 -27.04
N ARG A 220 26.99 -6.41 -27.48
CA ARG A 220 28.40 -6.16 -27.11
C ARG A 220 28.59 -5.67 -25.67
N GLY A 221 27.50 -5.43 -24.92
CA GLY A 221 27.54 -4.95 -23.54
C GLY A 221 27.66 -3.43 -23.40
N ASP A 222 27.71 -2.67 -24.50
CA ASP A 222 27.64 -1.20 -24.46
C ASP A 222 26.19 -0.75 -24.29
N TYR A 223 25.69 -0.89 -23.06
CA TYR A 223 24.31 -0.56 -22.73
C TYR A 223 24.00 0.92 -22.90
N GLU A 224 24.97 1.82 -22.69
CA GLU A 224 24.76 3.25 -22.84
C GLU A 224 24.71 3.68 -24.30
N GLY A 225 25.63 3.17 -25.13
CA GLY A 225 25.62 3.37 -26.57
C GLY A 225 24.37 2.78 -27.22
N ALA A 226 23.98 1.57 -26.81
CA ALA A 226 22.75 0.94 -27.26
C ALA A 226 21.52 1.78 -26.91
N ARG A 227 21.43 2.26 -25.66
CA ARG A 227 20.32 3.11 -25.22
C ARG A 227 20.20 4.38 -26.07
N ARG A 228 21.30 5.09 -26.31
CA ARG A 228 21.31 6.28 -27.17
C ARG A 228 20.81 5.98 -28.59
N LYS A 229 21.19 4.82 -29.15
CA LYS A 229 20.77 4.39 -30.48
C LYS A 229 19.27 4.04 -30.52
N PHE A 230 18.75 3.34 -29.51
CA PHE A 230 17.31 3.08 -29.41
C PHE A 230 16.49 4.36 -29.18
N GLU A 231 16.98 5.30 -28.36
CA GLU A 231 16.35 6.62 -28.17
C GLU A 231 16.32 7.41 -29.48
N ALA A 232 17.42 7.41 -30.24
CA ALA A 232 17.47 8.03 -31.57
C ALA A 232 16.52 7.36 -32.55
N PHE A 233 16.44 6.03 -32.53
CA PHE A 233 15.48 5.26 -33.33
C PHE A 233 14.05 5.68 -33.01
N LEU A 234 13.65 5.72 -31.73
CA LEU A 234 12.29 6.12 -31.32
C LEU A 234 11.96 7.57 -31.61
N LYS A 235 12.96 8.46 -31.59
CA LYS A 235 12.78 9.86 -32.00
C LYS A 235 12.45 9.98 -33.48
N GLN A 236 13.09 9.15 -34.32
CA GLN A 236 12.91 9.19 -35.77
C GLN A 236 11.71 8.34 -36.24
N TYR A 237 11.44 7.23 -35.54
CA TYR A 237 10.45 6.21 -35.89
C TYR A 237 9.59 5.86 -34.66
N PRO A 238 8.74 6.77 -34.18
CA PRO A 238 8.00 6.57 -32.93
C PRO A 238 6.86 5.56 -33.03
N ASN A 239 6.34 5.27 -34.23
CA ASN A 239 5.15 4.45 -34.48
C ASN A 239 5.42 3.42 -35.59
N THR A 240 6.24 2.41 -35.29
CA THR A 240 6.57 1.29 -36.17
C THR A 240 6.42 -0.02 -35.42
N GLU A 241 6.41 -1.14 -36.14
CA GLU A 241 6.41 -2.50 -35.58
C GLU A 241 7.63 -2.80 -34.69
N LEU A 242 8.66 -1.94 -34.71
CA LEU A 242 9.86 -2.07 -33.87
C LEU A 242 9.89 -1.05 -32.73
N SER A 243 8.90 -0.16 -32.62
CA SER A 243 8.92 0.91 -31.62
C SER A 243 8.67 0.39 -30.20
N ASP A 244 7.77 -0.59 -30.03
CA ASP A 244 7.61 -1.30 -28.75
C ASP A 244 8.88 -2.07 -28.37
N ASN A 245 9.50 -2.73 -29.36
CA ASN A 245 10.76 -3.43 -29.19
C ASN A 245 11.88 -2.49 -28.75
N ALA A 246 12.03 -1.34 -29.41
CA ALA A 246 13.08 -0.38 -29.08
C ALA A 246 12.89 0.20 -27.68
N GLN A 247 11.65 0.54 -27.30
CA GLN A 247 11.33 1.03 -25.96
C GLN A 247 11.58 -0.03 -24.89
N PHE A 248 11.26 -1.30 -25.16
CA PHE A 248 11.59 -2.43 -24.31
C PHE A 248 13.11 -2.58 -24.10
N TRP A 249 13.91 -2.49 -25.18
CA TRP A 249 15.37 -2.60 -25.08
C TRP A 249 16.02 -1.43 -24.35
N ILE A 250 15.44 -0.22 -24.38
CA ILE A 250 15.87 0.87 -23.50
C ILE A 250 15.72 0.43 -22.03
N GLY A 251 14.59 -0.19 -21.65
CA GLY A 251 14.42 -0.78 -20.33
C GLY A 251 15.46 -1.85 -19.99
N GLU A 252 15.73 -2.77 -20.93
CA GLU A 252 16.77 -3.80 -20.74
C GLU A 252 18.17 -3.22 -20.53
N THR A 253 18.52 -2.10 -21.17
CA THR A 253 19.81 -1.42 -20.95
C THR A 253 19.98 -0.93 -19.51
N TYR A 254 18.91 -0.42 -18.90
CA TYR A 254 18.91 -0.01 -17.50
C TYR A 254 18.93 -1.21 -16.56
N TYR A 255 18.12 -2.23 -16.86
CA TYR A 255 18.06 -3.47 -16.08
C TYR A 255 19.42 -4.17 -16.04
N ALA A 256 20.12 -4.27 -17.18
CA ALA A 256 21.45 -4.87 -17.28
C ALA A 256 22.50 -4.11 -16.45
N ARG A 257 22.33 -2.79 -16.28
CA ARG A 257 23.16 -1.94 -15.41
C ARG A 257 22.69 -1.93 -13.95
N LYS A 258 21.67 -2.72 -13.59
CA LYS A 258 21.03 -2.76 -12.26
C LYS A 258 20.40 -1.43 -11.82
N ASP A 259 20.12 -0.54 -12.78
CA ASP A 259 19.37 0.70 -12.54
C ASP A 259 17.88 0.38 -12.65
N TYR A 260 17.38 -0.37 -11.66
CA TYR A 260 16.05 -0.98 -11.71
C TYR A 260 14.94 0.07 -11.68
N GLU A 261 15.12 1.18 -10.97
CA GLU A 261 14.16 2.28 -10.94
C GLU A 261 13.93 2.86 -12.34
N LYS A 262 15.00 3.12 -13.10
CA LYS A 262 14.85 3.60 -14.48
C LYS A 262 14.32 2.52 -15.41
N ALA A 263 14.75 1.27 -15.23
CA ALA A 263 14.22 0.16 -16.02
C ALA A 263 12.68 0.07 -15.89
N ILE A 264 12.15 0.17 -14.66
CA ILE A 264 10.69 0.18 -14.39
C ILE A 264 9.98 1.28 -15.19
N LEU A 265 10.54 2.50 -15.20
CA LEU A 265 9.96 3.63 -15.93
C LEU A 265 9.96 3.39 -17.45
N GLU A 266 11.01 2.80 -18.00
CA GLU A 266 11.10 2.54 -19.44
C GLU A 266 10.21 1.37 -19.89
N TYR A 267 10.04 0.34 -19.05
CA TYR A 267 9.04 -0.71 -19.32
C TYR A 267 7.61 -0.15 -19.22
N GLU A 268 7.32 0.73 -18.26
CA GLU A 268 6.01 1.38 -18.17
C GLU A 268 5.70 2.19 -19.43
N LYS A 269 6.69 2.92 -19.97
CA LYS A 269 6.54 3.63 -21.25
C LYS A 269 6.21 2.67 -22.40
N ALA A 270 6.85 1.50 -22.46
CA ALA A 270 6.52 0.49 -23.48
C ALA A 270 5.05 0.06 -23.35
N ILE A 271 4.62 -0.27 -22.13
CA ILE A 271 3.26 -0.75 -21.81
C ILE A 271 2.20 0.31 -22.13
N ALA A 272 2.45 1.56 -21.75
CA ALA A 272 1.50 2.65 -21.88
C ALA A 272 1.40 3.19 -23.32
N LYS A 273 2.54 3.28 -24.03
CA LYS A 273 2.58 3.87 -25.38
C LYS A 273 2.27 2.87 -26.49
N TYR A 274 2.56 1.60 -26.29
CA TYR A 274 2.41 0.55 -27.29
C TYR A 274 1.56 -0.63 -26.78
N PRO A 275 0.32 -0.42 -26.32
CA PRO A 275 -0.45 -1.42 -25.56
C PRO A 275 -0.77 -2.72 -26.31
N GLU A 276 -0.64 -2.72 -27.64
CA GLU A 276 -0.85 -3.85 -28.55
C GLU A 276 0.47 -4.46 -29.08
N GLY A 277 1.62 -3.97 -28.63
CA GLY A 277 2.93 -4.46 -29.07
C GLY A 277 3.22 -5.89 -28.62
N ASP A 278 4.07 -6.58 -29.40
CA ASP A 278 4.48 -7.95 -29.13
C ASP A 278 5.36 -8.06 -27.87
N LYS A 279 6.00 -6.96 -27.45
CA LYS A 279 6.85 -6.95 -26.23
C LYS A 279 6.15 -6.61 -24.95
N ILE A 280 4.83 -6.42 -24.95
CA ILE A 280 4.14 -5.93 -23.74
C ILE A 280 4.09 -6.99 -22.63
N SER A 281 3.91 -8.27 -22.97
CA SER A 281 4.01 -9.36 -21.99
C SER A 281 5.41 -9.45 -21.38
N ALA A 282 6.46 -9.27 -22.20
CA ALA A 282 7.86 -9.26 -21.77
C ALA A 282 8.19 -8.03 -20.92
N ALA A 283 7.71 -6.85 -21.31
CA ALA A 283 7.88 -5.60 -20.57
C ALA A 283 7.25 -5.69 -19.17
N LEU A 284 6.01 -6.19 -19.08
CA LEU A 284 5.33 -6.40 -17.79
C LEU A 284 6.09 -7.38 -16.89
N LEU A 285 6.56 -8.51 -17.45
CA LEU A 285 7.36 -9.46 -16.69
C LEU A 285 8.65 -8.84 -16.19
N LYS A 286 9.39 -8.14 -17.05
CA LYS A 286 10.66 -7.51 -16.70
C LYS A 286 10.50 -6.37 -15.70
N GLN A 287 9.42 -5.58 -15.82
CA GLN A 287 9.04 -4.58 -14.84
C GLN A 287 8.77 -5.22 -13.47
N ALA A 288 8.02 -6.33 -13.44
CA ALA A 288 7.77 -7.07 -12.22
C ALA A 288 9.07 -7.57 -11.58
N LEU A 289 9.98 -8.14 -12.39
CA LEU A 289 11.29 -8.59 -11.91
C LEU A 289 12.13 -7.43 -11.37
N ALA A 290 12.11 -6.27 -12.02
CA ALA A 290 12.83 -5.09 -11.53
C ALA A 290 12.30 -4.60 -10.16
N PHE A 291 10.99 -4.61 -9.94
CA PHE A 291 10.42 -4.33 -8.61
C PHE A 291 10.89 -5.34 -7.56
N LEU A 292 11.01 -6.62 -7.91
CA LEU A 292 11.50 -7.65 -7.00
C LEU A 292 12.99 -7.46 -6.66
N GLU A 293 13.82 -7.04 -7.62
CA GLU A 293 15.23 -6.71 -7.38
C GLU A 293 15.38 -5.50 -6.44
N LEU A 294 14.44 -4.56 -6.46
CA LEU A 294 14.36 -3.44 -5.51
C LEU A 294 13.79 -3.83 -4.14
N GLY A 295 13.34 -5.08 -3.96
CA GLY A 295 12.71 -5.56 -2.73
C GLY A 295 11.22 -5.20 -2.59
N ASP A 296 10.62 -4.52 -3.58
CA ASP A 296 9.19 -4.22 -3.62
C ASP A 296 8.40 -5.44 -4.10
N LYS A 297 8.24 -6.39 -3.19
CA LYS A 297 7.48 -7.62 -3.41
C LYS A 297 6.02 -7.36 -3.75
N THR A 298 5.43 -6.28 -3.25
CA THR A 298 4.00 -5.99 -3.44
C THR A 298 3.72 -5.64 -4.90
N ASN A 299 4.45 -4.66 -5.45
CA ASN A 299 4.30 -4.26 -6.84
C ASN A 299 4.75 -5.37 -7.80
N GLY A 300 5.87 -6.05 -7.48
CA GLY A 300 6.33 -7.20 -8.25
C GLY A 300 5.27 -8.29 -8.38
N ARG A 301 4.64 -8.72 -7.27
CA ARG A 301 3.59 -9.76 -7.29
C ARG A 301 2.36 -9.33 -8.09
N ASN A 302 1.94 -8.06 -7.97
CA ASN A 302 0.78 -7.55 -8.70
C ASN A 302 1.01 -7.56 -10.21
N LEU A 303 2.20 -7.16 -10.66
CA LEU A 303 2.56 -7.21 -12.08
C LEU A 303 2.69 -8.65 -12.59
N LEU A 304 3.28 -9.56 -11.82
CA LEU A 304 3.34 -10.98 -12.21
C LEU A 304 1.94 -11.57 -12.41
N ARG A 305 0.98 -11.28 -11.53
CA ARG A 305 -0.43 -11.67 -11.72
C ARG A 305 -1.01 -11.07 -13.00
N ARG A 306 -0.76 -9.79 -13.25
CA ARG A 306 -1.22 -9.12 -14.48
C ARG A 306 -0.69 -9.78 -15.75
N VAL A 307 0.55 -10.29 -15.75
CA VAL A 307 1.08 -11.08 -16.89
C VAL A 307 0.26 -12.36 -17.09
N ILE A 308 -0.02 -13.10 -16.01
CA ILE A 308 -0.78 -14.35 -16.04
C ILE A 308 -2.21 -14.10 -16.53
N ASP A 309 -2.85 -13.06 -16.02
CA ASP A 309 -4.24 -12.75 -16.32
C ASP A 309 -4.42 -12.24 -17.77
N ARG A 310 -3.51 -11.38 -18.23
CA ARG A 310 -3.62 -10.73 -19.56
C ARG A 310 -3.01 -11.57 -20.69
N TYR A 311 -2.01 -12.39 -20.39
CA TYR A 311 -1.29 -13.19 -21.40
C TYR A 311 -1.15 -14.67 -20.98
N PRO A 312 -2.26 -15.37 -20.68
CA PRO A 312 -2.25 -16.68 -20.02
C PRO A 312 -1.54 -17.79 -20.82
N GLN A 313 -1.45 -17.66 -22.14
CA GLN A 313 -0.79 -18.62 -23.04
C GLN A 313 0.64 -18.25 -23.41
N SER A 314 1.17 -17.14 -22.87
CA SER A 314 2.53 -16.69 -23.17
C SER A 314 3.57 -17.42 -22.32
N GLU A 315 4.79 -17.54 -22.83
CA GLU A 315 5.94 -18.02 -22.06
C GLU A 315 6.16 -17.15 -20.80
N GLN A 316 5.90 -15.85 -20.91
CA GLN A 316 6.02 -14.90 -19.80
C GLN A 316 5.07 -15.22 -18.65
N ALA A 317 3.85 -15.72 -18.93
CA ALA A 317 2.92 -16.16 -17.89
C ALA A 317 3.43 -17.39 -17.15
N GLU A 318 4.06 -18.34 -17.85
CA GLU A 318 4.68 -19.51 -17.20
C GLU A 318 5.85 -19.12 -16.30
N VAL A 319 6.70 -18.19 -16.75
CA VAL A 319 7.77 -17.62 -15.91
C VAL A 319 7.18 -16.88 -14.71
N ALA A 320 6.11 -16.12 -14.90
CA ALA A 320 5.46 -15.37 -13.83
C ALA A 320 4.86 -16.26 -12.74
N LYS A 321 4.20 -17.37 -13.12
CA LYS A 321 3.68 -18.39 -12.18
C LYS A 321 4.79 -18.94 -11.30
N LYS A 322 5.87 -19.43 -11.93
CA LYS A 322 7.04 -19.97 -11.21
C LYS A 322 7.64 -18.94 -10.26
N ARG A 323 7.76 -17.68 -10.69
CA ARG A 323 8.32 -16.62 -9.84
C ARG A 323 7.42 -16.33 -8.64
N LEU A 324 6.10 -16.30 -8.80
CA LEU A 324 5.16 -16.08 -7.69
C LEU A 324 5.27 -17.13 -6.58
N GLU A 325 5.53 -18.39 -6.92
CA GLU A 325 5.73 -19.47 -5.95
C GLU A 325 6.98 -19.26 -5.07
N THR A 326 8.01 -18.62 -5.62
CA THR A 326 9.28 -18.36 -4.91
C THR A 326 9.22 -17.15 -3.97
N ILE A 327 8.23 -16.27 -4.13
CA ILE A 327 8.11 -15.05 -3.33
C ILE A 327 7.38 -15.39 -2.02
N LYS A 328 8.15 -15.60 -0.96
CA LYS A 328 7.67 -15.73 0.42
C LYS A 328 7.05 -14.44 0.94
#